data_AF-A0A6N8JD54-F1
#
_entry.id   AF-A0A6N8JD54-F1
#
_cell.length_a   1.000
_cell.length_b   1.000
_cell.length_c   1.000
_cell.angle_alpha   90.00
_cell.angle_beta   90.00
_cell.angle_gamma   90.00
#
_symmetry.space_group_name_H-M   'P 1'
#
loop_
_entity.id
_entity.type
_entity.pdbx_description
1 polymer ?
#
loop_
_entity_poly.entity_id
_entity_poly.type
_entity_poly.pdbx_seq_one_letter_code
_entity_poly.pdbx_strand_id
1 'polypeptide(L)'
;MNEEFEPHPDYIKGFNEGYILIKHMPELSDKLPASMGNSERGQGFQAGKNQYILEREKQLPSWLKSDRLSSLDKEDQERGKDKNDLDKE
;
A
#
# COMPACT_ATOMS: atom_id res chain seq x y z
N MET A 1 -12.57 -11.92 -28.30
CA MET A 1 -13.66 -12.05 -27.33
C MET A 1 -13.24 -11.25 -26.11
N ASN A 2 -13.91 -10.14 -25.83
CA ASN A 2 -13.75 -9.46 -24.54
C ASN A 2 -14.59 -10.26 -23.56
N GLU A 3 -14.00 -11.24 -22.89
CA GLU A 3 -14.61 -11.80 -21.70
C GLU A 3 -14.62 -10.68 -20.66
N GLU A 4 -15.80 -10.15 -20.35
CA GLU A 4 -16.00 -9.25 -19.22
C GLU A 4 -15.67 -10.05 -17.96
N PHE A 5 -14.45 -9.85 -17.44
CA PHE A 5 -14.06 -10.40 -16.15
C PHE A 5 -14.83 -9.68 -15.06
N GLU A 6 -15.91 -10.27 -14.60
CA GLU A 6 -16.59 -9.80 -13.39
C GLU A 6 -15.74 -10.19 -12.17
N PRO A 7 -15.25 -9.20 -11.40
CA PRO A 7 -14.47 -9.49 -10.21
C PRO A 7 -15.32 -10.21 -9.16
N HIS A 8 -14.67 -11.04 -8.34
CA HIS A 8 -15.34 -11.77 -7.28
C HIS A 8 -16.13 -10.82 -6.35
N PRO A 9 -17.37 -11.14 -5.92
CA PRO A 9 -18.17 -10.25 -5.10
C PRO A 9 -17.48 -9.78 -3.81
N ASP A 10 -16.69 -10.67 -3.19
CA ASP A 10 -15.93 -10.32 -1.99
C ASP A 10 -14.75 -9.39 -2.27
N TYR A 11 -14.16 -9.47 -3.47
CA TYR A 11 -13.17 -8.49 -3.91
C TYR A 11 -13.80 -7.10 -3.99
N ILE A 12 -14.99 -6.98 -4.61
CA ILE A 12 -15.70 -5.70 -4.73
C ILE A 12 -16.01 -5.11 -3.35
N LYS A 13 -16.46 -5.94 -2.40
CA LYS A 13 -16.71 -5.50 -1.02
C LYS A 13 -15.42 -5.03 -0.35
N GLY A 14 -14.37 -5.84 -0.42
CA GLY A 14 -13.06 -5.48 0.12
C GLY A 14 -12.57 -4.16 -0.43
N PHE A 15 -12.68 -3.95 -1.74
CA PHE A 15 -12.30 -2.72 -2.42
C PHE A 15 -12.99 -1.50 -1.85
N ASN A 16 -14.32 -1.53 -1.75
CA ASN A 16 -15.08 -0.42 -1.19
C ASN A 16 -14.70 -0.14 0.27
N GLU A 17 -14.51 -1.20 1.07
CA GLU A 17 -14.08 -1.08 2.47
C GLU A 17 -12.70 -0.43 2.58
N GLY A 18 -11.72 -0.90 1.80
CA GLY A 18 -10.36 -0.35 1.79
C GLY A 18 -10.33 1.11 1.42
N TYR A 19 -11.08 1.49 0.37
CA TYR A 19 -11.20 2.86 -0.11
C TYR A 19 -11.83 3.80 0.93
N ILE A 20 -12.91 3.36 1.59
CA ILE A 20 -13.59 4.15 2.63
C ILE A 20 -12.71 4.24 3.88
N LEU A 21 -12.06 3.15 4.27
CA LEU A 21 -11.34 3.10 5.52
C LEU A 21 -10.07 3.94 5.49
N ILE A 22 -9.27 3.92 4.42
CA ILE A 22 -8.10 4.79 4.30
C ILE A 22 -8.48 6.27 4.36
N LYS A 23 -9.66 6.63 3.84
CA LYS A 23 -10.17 8.00 3.85
C LYS A 23 -10.50 8.51 5.25
N HIS A 24 -10.99 7.64 6.14
CA HIS A 24 -11.51 8.03 7.45
C HIS A 24 -10.62 7.59 8.62
N MET A 25 -9.89 6.49 8.48
CA MET A 25 -9.09 5.83 9.51
C MET A 25 -7.80 5.24 8.91
N PRO A 26 -6.84 6.08 8.48
CA PRO A 26 -5.65 5.61 7.76
C PRO A 26 -4.79 4.63 8.56
N GLU A 27 -4.55 4.90 9.85
CA GLU A 27 -3.75 4.02 10.70
C GLU A 27 -4.35 2.60 10.84
N LEU A 28 -5.68 2.50 10.84
CA LEU A 28 -6.37 1.23 10.90
C LEU A 28 -6.28 0.50 9.55
N SER A 29 -6.43 1.26 8.45
CA SER A 29 -6.28 0.74 7.08
C SER A 29 -4.89 0.19 6.80
N ASP A 30 -3.86 0.70 7.48
CA ASP A 30 -2.49 0.18 7.35
C ASP A 30 -2.24 -1.12 8.11
N LYS A 31 -2.94 -1.34 9.24
CA LYS A 31 -2.73 -2.51 10.10
C LYS A 31 -3.60 -3.71 9.70
N LEU A 32 -4.78 -3.46 9.12
CA LEU A 32 -5.73 -4.52 8.72
C LEU A 32 -5.21 -5.52 7.67
N PRO A 33 -4.48 -5.12 6.62
CA PRO A 33 -4.05 -6.03 5.56
C PRO A 33 -3.26 -7.24 6.07
N ALA A 34 -2.46 -7.06 7.13
CA ALA A 34 -1.69 -8.14 7.75
C ALA A 34 -2.57 -9.29 8.28
N SER A 35 -3.82 -8.99 8.65
CA SER A 35 -4.77 -9.97 9.19
C SER A 35 -5.68 -10.60 8.13
N MET A 36 -5.82 -9.98 6.97
CA MET A 36 -6.77 -10.42 5.92
C MET A 36 -6.21 -11.51 4.99
N GLY A 37 -4.89 -11.70 4.98
CA GLY A 37 -4.20 -12.66 4.13
C GLY A 37 -4.47 -12.44 2.63
N ASN A 38 -4.29 -13.50 1.83
CA ASN A 38 -4.48 -13.46 0.37
C ASN A 38 -5.93 -13.74 -0.08
N SER A 39 -6.91 -13.49 0.78
CA SER A 39 -8.33 -13.67 0.44
C SER A 39 -8.78 -12.67 -0.64
N GLU A 40 -9.80 -13.00 -1.43
CA GLU A 40 -10.40 -12.11 -2.43
C GLU A 40 -10.76 -10.74 -1.83
N ARG A 41 -11.35 -10.75 -0.63
CA ARG A 41 -11.65 -9.53 0.12
C ARG A 41 -10.40 -8.75 0.53
N GLY A 42 -9.35 -9.44 0.99
CA GLY A 42 -8.07 -8.82 1.35
C GLY A 42 -7.39 -8.15 0.16
N GLN A 43 -7.38 -8.82 -1.00
CA GLN A 43 -6.85 -8.26 -2.25
C GLN A 43 -7.66 -7.04 -2.70
N GLY A 44 -8.99 -7.14 -2.67
CA GLY A 44 -9.88 -6.03 -2.93
C GLY A 44 -9.57 -4.84 -2.02
N PHE A 45 -9.47 -5.08 -0.71
CA PHE A 45 -9.16 -4.05 0.29
C PHE A 45 -7.87 -3.30 -0.01
N GLN A 46 -6.79 -4.02 -0.30
CA GLN A 46 -5.52 -3.39 -0.67
C GLN A 46 -5.65 -2.54 -1.94
N ALA A 47 -6.33 -3.06 -2.97
CA ALA A 47 -6.56 -2.34 -4.21
C ALA A 47 -7.37 -1.05 -4.00
N GLY A 48 -8.44 -1.10 -3.21
CA GLY A 48 -9.27 0.06 -2.88
C GLY A 48 -8.51 1.12 -2.09
N LYS A 49 -7.71 0.71 -1.11
CA LYS A 49 -6.81 1.60 -0.38
C LYS A 49 -5.83 2.31 -1.33
N ASN A 50 -5.16 1.54 -2.20
CA ASN A 50 -4.16 2.07 -3.12
C ASN A 50 -4.79 3.04 -4.13
N GLN A 51 -6.00 2.74 -4.62
CA GLN A 51 -6.74 3.63 -5.51
C GLN A 51 -6.97 5.01 -4.88
N TYR A 52 -7.38 5.06 -3.61
CA TYR A 52 -7.55 6.34 -2.91
C TYR A 52 -6.24 7.13 -2.80
N ILE A 53 -5.13 6.46 -2.48
CA ILE A 53 -3.81 7.10 -2.37
C ILE A 53 -3.41 7.72 -3.72
N LEU A 54 -3.55 6.96 -4.82
CA LEU A 54 -3.24 7.44 -6.15
C LEU A 54 -4.11 8.64 -6.55
N GLU A 55 -5.40 8.63 -6.22
CA GLU A 55 -6.29 9.76 -6.46
C GLU A 55 -5.87 11.01 -5.68
N ARG A 56 -5.45 10.84 -4.42
CA ARG A 56 -4.92 11.92 -3.60
C ARG A 56 -3.63 12.49 -4.17
N GLU A 57 -2.71 11.64 -4.62
CA GLU A 57 -1.44 12.07 -5.23
C GLU A 57 -1.67 12.81 -6.55
N LYS A 58 -2.67 12.40 -7.35
CA LYS A 58 -3.06 13.12 -8.56
C LYS A 58 -3.56 14.54 -8.27
N GLN A 59 -4.24 14.75 -7.14
CA GLN A 59 -4.76 16.05 -6.71
C GLN A 59 -3.69 17.01 -6.18
N LEU A 60 -2.47 16.54 -5.89
CA LEU A 60 -1.41 17.40 -5.40
C LEU A 60 -0.83 18.26 -6.54
N PRO A 61 -0.48 19.53 -6.27
CA PRO A 61 0.29 20.35 -7.21
C PRO A 61 1.64 19.70 -7.55
N SER A 62 2.12 19.90 -8.78
CA SER A 62 3.37 19.29 -9.27
C SER A 62 4.59 19.60 -8.39
N TRP A 63 4.66 20.79 -7.80
CA TRP A 63 5.74 21.21 -6.91
C TRP A 63 5.81 20.42 -5.59
N LEU A 64 4.73 19.77 -5.16
CA LEU A 64 4.69 18.97 -3.93
C LEU A 64 4.92 17.47 -4.20
N LYS A 65 4.98 17.05 -5.47
CA LYS A 65 5.20 15.63 -5.85
C LYS A 65 6.67 15.25 -5.78
N SER A 66 7.59 16.18 -6.07
CA SER A 66 9.03 15.93 -6.13
C SER A 66 9.66 15.64 -4.75
N ASP A 67 9.11 16.21 -3.67
CA ASP A 67 9.70 16.08 -2.33
C ASP A 67 9.41 14.73 -1.65
N ARG A 68 8.40 13.97 -2.08
CA ARG A 68 8.05 12.68 -1.46
C ARG A 68 8.76 11.48 -2.06
N LEU A 69 9.06 11.52 -3.35
CA LEU A 69 9.77 10.43 -4.02
C LEU A 69 11.25 10.37 -3.60
N SER A 70 11.83 11.48 -3.16
CA SER A 70 13.23 11.51 -2.70
C SER A 70 13.44 10.97 -1.29
N SER A 71 12.38 10.81 -0.47
CA SER A 71 12.48 10.29 0.90
C SER A 71 12.13 8.80 1.02
N LEU A 72 11.31 8.25 0.12
CA LEU A 72 10.93 6.83 0.16
C LEU A 72 12.02 5.89 -0.40
N ASP A 73 12.85 6.36 -1.33
CA ASP A 73 13.95 5.55 -1.89
C ASP A 73 15.14 5.36 -0.92
N LYS A 74 15.13 6.00 0.26
CA LYS A 74 16.26 5.94 1.22
C LYS A 74 16.07 4.97 2.38
N GLU A 75 14.85 4.50 2.66
CA GLU A 75 14.62 3.66 3.86
C GLU A 75 14.85 2.16 3.64
N ASP A 76 15.00 1.69 2.39
CA ASP A 76 15.15 0.25 2.09
C ASP A 76 16.59 -0.22 1.80
N GLN A 77 17.60 0.66 1.85
CA GLN A 77 19.01 0.26 1.59
C GLN A 77 19.94 0.23 2.82
N GLU A 78 19.49 0.65 4.01
CA GLU A 78 20.36 0.70 5.21
C GLU A 78 20.11 -0.39 6.27
N ARG A 79 19.30 -1.42 5.98
CA ARG A 79 19.02 -2.54 6.93
C ARG A 79 19.81 -3.83 6.66
N GLY A 80 21.03 -3.75 6.11
CA GLY A 80 21.75 -4.96 5.68
C GLY A 80 23.28 -4.94 5.69
N LYS A 81 23.95 -4.06 6.43
CA LYS A 81 25.42 -4.13 6.61
C LYS A 81 25.82 -4.10 8.09
N ASP A 82 25.46 -5.18 8.79
CA ASP A 82 26.13 -5.53 10.04
C ASP A 82 27.50 -6.13 9.68
N LYS A 83 28.56 -5.36 9.91
CA LYS A 83 29.94 -5.77 9.67
C LYS A 83 30.35 -6.67 10.83
N ASN A 84 30.49 -7.97 10.57
CA ASN A 84 31.25 -8.88 11.43
C ASN A 84 32.74 -8.48 11.40
N ASP A 85 33.13 -7.57 12.28
CA ASP A 85 34.52 -7.41 12.73
C ASP A 85 34.59 -7.95 14.18
N LEU A 86 34.68 -9.28 14.30
CA LEU A 86 35.10 -9.93 15.53
C LEU A 86 36.63 -10.05 15.48
N ASP A 87 37.30 -9.08 16.11
CA ASP A 87 38.70 -9.21 16.51
C ASP A 87 38.85 -10.42 17.44
N LYS A 88 39.66 -11.39 17.02
CA LYS A 88 40.21 -12.42 17.92
C LYS A 88 41.61 -11.99 18.33
N GLU A 89 41.75 -11.62 19.60
CA GLU A 89 43.04 -11.65 20.32
C GLU A 89 43.49 -13.10 20.57
#